data_AF-A0A0C2BXN2-F1
#
_entry.id   AF-A0A0C2BXN2-F1
#
_cell.length_a   1.000
_cell.length_b   1.000
_cell.length_c   1.000
_cell.angle_alpha   90.00
_cell.angle_beta   90.00
_cell.angle_gamma   90.00
#
_symmetry.space_group_name_H-M   'P 1'
#
loop_
_entity.id
_entity.type
_entity.pdbx_description
1 polymer ?
#
loop_
_entity_poly.entity_id
_entity_poly.type
_entity_poly.pdbx_seq_one_letter_code
_entity_poly.pdbx_strand_id
1 'polypeptide(L)'
;VSDYAKEMMMCCVLQQAELELCSPQLTSECLQATVQNAFVNLLDQLEAREPASEREATQRVIDICALEQALGGFTNLETRTHVNAFRAGLVEQLDQRKLQRCLNNMRASMRMAMESLEGGAEDDLNTSSI
;
A
#
# COMPACT_ATOMS: atom_id res chain seq x y z
N VAL A 1 -0.59 -7.93 -7.52
CA VAL A 1 -1.17 -6.58 -7.38
C VAL A 1 -1.76 -6.18 -8.72
N SER A 2 -3.02 -5.80 -8.75
CA SER A 2 -3.72 -5.32 -9.96
C SER A 2 -3.20 -3.96 -10.41
N ASP A 3 -3.51 -3.59 -11.65
CA ASP A 3 -3.10 -2.29 -12.19
C ASP A 3 -3.84 -1.14 -11.51
N TYR A 4 -5.10 -1.33 -11.12
CA TYR A 4 -5.85 -0.37 -10.30
C TYR A 4 -5.12 -0.03 -8.99
N ALA A 5 -4.66 -1.04 -8.25
CA ALA A 5 -3.93 -0.80 -7.00
C ALA A 5 -2.57 -0.12 -7.24
N LYS A 6 -1.87 -0.47 -8.32
CA LYS A 6 -0.61 0.22 -8.70
C LYS A 6 -0.86 1.68 -9.07
N GLU A 7 -1.91 1.97 -9.82
CA GLU A 7 -2.29 3.34 -10.18
C GLU A 7 -2.61 4.16 -8.94
N MET A 8 -3.36 3.62 -7.97
CA MET A 8 -3.60 4.29 -6.70
C MET A 8 -2.31 4.61 -5.94
N MET A 9 -1.37 3.67 -5.86
CA MET A 9 -0.05 3.91 -5.24
C MET A 9 0.72 5.01 -5.99
N MET A 10 0.72 4.95 -7.31
CA MET A 10 1.41 5.94 -8.16
C MET A 10 0.80 7.33 -8.02
N CYS A 11 -0.53 7.44 -7.92
CA CYS A 11 -1.21 8.70 -7.63
C CYS A 11 -0.75 9.30 -6.29
N CYS A 12 -0.59 8.47 -5.26
CA CYS A 12 -0.08 8.93 -3.96
C CYS A 12 1.37 9.42 -4.05
N VAL A 13 2.23 8.71 -4.80
CA VAL A 13 3.62 9.12 -5.02
C VAL A 13 3.70 10.46 -5.77
N LEU A 14 2.88 10.65 -6.80
CA LEU A 14 2.82 11.91 -7.53
C LEU A 14 2.33 13.06 -6.66
N GLN A 15 1.25 12.83 -5.89
CA GLN A 15 0.75 13.83 -4.94
C GLN A 15 1.80 14.20 -3.89
N GLN A 16 2.52 13.21 -3.36
CA GLN A 16 3.61 13.45 -2.43
C GLN A 16 4.70 14.33 -3.05
N ALA A 17 5.18 14.00 -4.26
CA ALA A 17 6.23 14.78 -4.93
C ALA A 17 5.82 16.24 -5.18
N GLU A 18 4.58 16.47 -5.61
CA GLU A 18 4.06 17.83 -5.83
C GLU A 18 3.90 18.61 -4.52
N LEU A 19 3.41 17.96 -3.45
CA LEU A 19 3.23 18.57 -2.14
C LEU A 19 4.57 18.89 -1.47
N GLU A 20 5.57 18.01 -1.60
CA GLU A 20 6.92 18.25 -1.08
C GLU A 20 7.57 19.47 -1.75
N LEU A 21 7.31 19.68 -3.04
CA LEU A 21 7.79 20.85 -3.78
C LEU A 21 7.08 22.14 -3.36
N CYS A 22 5.75 22.10 -3.22
CA CYS A 22 4.93 23.31 -3.07
C CYS A 22 4.63 23.69 -1.61
N SER A 23 4.48 22.71 -0.72
CA SER A 23 4.02 22.88 0.66
C SER A 23 4.45 21.71 1.55
N PRO A 24 5.77 21.53 1.79
CA PRO A 24 6.30 20.37 2.51
C PRO A 24 5.72 20.23 3.92
N GLN A 25 5.38 21.36 4.57
CA GLN A 25 4.79 21.37 5.91
C GLN A 25 3.40 20.73 5.97
N LEU A 26 2.69 20.67 4.83
CA LEU A 26 1.34 20.12 4.74
C LEU A 26 1.30 18.71 4.14
N THR A 27 2.44 18.22 3.62
CA THR A 27 2.51 16.96 2.86
C THR A 27 1.90 15.79 3.64
N SER A 28 2.33 15.61 4.90
CA SER A 28 1.82 14.50 5.72
C SER A 28 0.32 14.62 5.99
N GLU A 29 -0.18 15.81 6.32
CA GLU A 29 -1.61 16.02 6.63
C GLU A 29 -2.49 15.81 5.39
N CYS A 30 -2.07 16.33 4.24
CA CYS A 30 -2.78 16.15 2.98
C CYS A 30 -2.79 14.69 2.53
N LEU A 31 -1.66 13.98 2.61
CA LEU A 31 -1.59 12.57 2.24
C LEU A 31 -2.40 11.69 3.19
N GLN A 32 -2.37 11.97 4.50
CA GLN A 32 -3.24 11.30 5.47
C GLN A 32 -4.72 11.47 5.10
N ALA A 33 -5.18 12.71 4.86
CA ALA A 33 -6.57 12.94 4.48
C ALA A 33 -6.96 12.22 3.17
N THR A 34 -6.11 12.27 2.16
CA THR A 34 -6.37 11.62 0.86
C THR A 34 -6.39 10.10 0.97
N VAL A 35 -5.37 9.51 1.60
CA VAL A 35 -5.26 8.05 1.74
C VAL A 35 -6.42 7.51 2.59
N GLN A 36 -6.78 8.20 3.67
CA GLN A 36 -7.91 7.80 4.51
C GLN A 36 -9.23 7.78 3.76
N ASN A 37 -9.52 8.86 3.04
CA ASN A 37 -10.72 8.92 2.20
C ASN A 37 -10.71 7.83 1.12
N ALA A 38 -9.54 7.55 0.52
CA ALA A 38 -9.42 6.52 -0.50
C ALA A 38 -9.71 5.11 0.06
N PHE A 39 -9.18 4.78 1.24
CA PHE A 39 -9.45 3.49 1.88
C PHE A 39 -10.91 3.33 2.29
N VAL A 40 -11.51 4.34 2.91
CA VAL A 40 -12.94 4.29 3.32
C VAL A 40 -13.82 4.04 2.10
N ASN A 41 -13.69 4.86 1.06
CA ASN A 41 -14.50 4.70 -0.15
C ASN A 41 -14.25 3.37 -0.86
N LEU A 42 -12.99 2.92 -0.93
CA LEU A 42 -12.66 1.65 -1.56
C LEU A 42 -13.27 0.47 -0.81
N LEU A 43 -13.14 0.43 0.52
CA LEU A 43 -13.69 -0.65 1.34
C LEU A 43 -15.21 -0.68 1.26
N ASP A 44 -15.88 0.47 1.36
CA ASP A 44 -17.34 0.57 1.20
C ASP A 44 -17.81 0.00 -0.15
N GLN A 45 -17.11 0.32 -1.24
CA GLN A 45 -17.45 -0.19 -2.58
C GLN A 45 -17.18 -1.68 -2.73
N LEU A 46 -16.09 -2.19 -2.12
CA LEU A 46 -15.79 -3.62 -2.14
C LEU A 46 -16.76 -4.43 -1.28
N GLU A 47 -17.22 -3.89 -0.15
CA GLU A 47 -18.17 -4.52 0.76
C GLU A 47 -19.60 -4.48 0.23
N ALA A 48 -19.95 -3.47 -0.58
CA ALA A 48 -21.25 -3.36 -1.22
C ALA A 48 -21.59 -4.53 -2.17
N ARG A 49 -20.60 -5.35 -2.56
CA ARG A 49 -20.80 -6.50 -3.45
C ARG A 49 -19.90 -7.67 -3.07
N GLU A 50 -20.50 -8.83 -2.82
CA GLU A 50 -19.77 -10.08 -2.65
C GLU A 50 -18.91 -10.42 -3.89
N PRO A 51 -17.70 -10.96 -3.70
CA PRO A 51 -16.86 -11.42 -4.80
C PRO A 51 -17.56 -12.56 -5.55
N ALA A 52 -17.54 -12.54 -6.88
CA ALA A 52 -18.19 -13.58 -7.69
C ALA A 52 -17.39 -14.89 -7.76
N SER A 53 -16.15 -14.91 -7.26
CA SER A 53 -15.29 -16.10 -7.29
C SER A 53 -14.16 -16.01 -6.26
N GLU A 54 -13.61 -17.18 -5.90
CA GLU A 54 -12.37 -17.30 -5.09
C GLU A 54 -11.23 -16.45 -5.69
N ARG A 55 -11.11 -16.43 -7.03
CA ARG A 55 -10.11 -15.63 -7.73
C ARG A 55 -10.30 -14.13 -7.47
N GLU A 56 -11.54 -13.66 -7.50
CA GLU A 56 -11.87 -12.25 -7.22
C GLU A 56 -11.62 -11.92 -5.74
N ALA A 57 -12.10 -12.74 -4.81
CA ALA A 57 -11.88 -12.57 -3.37
C ALA A 57 -10.38 -12.49 -3.04
N THR A 58 -9.60 -13.45 -3.56
CA THR A 58 -8.14 -13.49 -3.38
C THR A 58 -7.47 -12.24 -3.98
N GLN A 59 -7.93 -11.77 -5.15
CA GLN A 59 -7.35 -10.59 -5.79
C GLN A 59 -7.64 -9.31 -4.99
N ARG A 60 -8.86 -9.16 -4.47
CA ARG A 60 -9.24 -8.03 -3.59
C ARG A 60 -8.34 -7.98 -2.35
N VAL A 61 -8.14 -9.12 -1.67
CA VAL A 61 -7.25 -9.19 -0.50
C VAL A 61 -5.80 -8.90 -0.85
N ILE A 62 -5.29 -9.41 -1.98
CA ILE A 62 -3.94 -9.10 -2.46
C ILE A 62 -3.75 -7.60 -2.65
N ASP A 63 -4.73 -6.94 -3.28
CA ASP A 63 -4.64 -5.52 -3.60
C ASP A 63 -4.76 -4.65 -2.35
N ILE A 64 -5.67 -4.98 -1.42
CA ILE A 64 -5.77 -4.31 -0.12
C ILE A 64 -4.49 -4.46 0.70
N CYS A 65 -3.88 -5.66 0.73
CA CYS A 65 -2.58 -5.85 1.40
C CYS A 65 -1.47 -5.01 0.75
N ALA A 66 -1.46 -4.90 -0.58
CA ALA A 66 -0.46 -4.10 -1.29
C ALA A 66 -0.63 -2.60 -0.99
N LEU A 67 -1.88 -2.11 -0.98
CA LEU A 67 -2.20 -0.72 -0.63
C LEU A 67 -1.85 -0.43 0.83
N GLU A 68 -2.21 -1.32 1.77
CA GLU A 68 -1.86 -1.17 3.19
C GLU A 68 -0.33 -1.14 3.39
N GLN A 69 0.40 -1.99 2.66
CA GLN A 69 1.86 -2.01 2.73
C GLN A 69 2.50 -0.74 2.17
N ALA A 70 1.97 -0.18 1.08
CA ALA A 70 2.52 1.02 0.44
C ALA A 70 2.11 2.31 1.16
N LEU A 71 0.88 2.40 1.65
CA LEU A 71 0.26 3.64 2.12
C LEU A 71 -0.06 3.63 3.61
N GLY A 72 0.25 2.55 4.33
CA GLY A 72 -0.10 2.35 5.74
C GLY A 72 0.43 3.44 6.68
N GLY A 73 1.54 4.10 6.33
CA GLY A 73 2.09 5.24 7.07
C GLY A 73 1.17 6.46 7.14
N PHE A 74 0.19 6.54 6.24
CA PHE A 74 -0.81 7.61 6.17
C PHE A 74 -2.20 7.19 6.70
N THR A 75 -2.32 5.97 7.24
CA THR A 75 -3.59 5.44 7.76
C THR A 75 -3.71 5.53 9.28
N ASN A 76 -4.93 5.72 9.80
CA ASN A 76 -5.18 5.70 11.24
C ASN A 76 -5.53 4.28 11.74
N LEU A 77 -5.77 4.13 13.05
CA LEU A 77 -6.14 2.83 13.64
C LEU A 77 -7.50 2.31 13.16
N GLU A 78 -8.46 3.21 12.94
CA GLU A 78 -9.82 2.86 12.48
C GLU A 78 -9.77 2.22 11.10
N THR A 79 -9.10 2.85 10.14
CA THR A 79 -8.93 2.33 8.78
C THR A 79 -8.19 1.00 8.76
N ARG A 80 -7.12 0.85 9.58
CA ARG A 80 -6.43 -0.44 9.71
C ARG A 80 -7.33 -1.53 10.28
N THR A 81 -8.21 -1.18 11.21
CA THR A 81 -9.19 -2.11 11.77
C THR A 81 -10.23 -2.52 10.73
N HIS A 82 -10.71 -1.59 9.91
CA HIS A 82 -11.64 -1.88 8.81
C HIS A 82 -10.99 -2.79 7.76
N VAL A 83 -9.76 -2.51 7.34
CA VAL A 83 -8.96 -3.39 6.46
C VAL A 83 -8.84 -4.81 7.05
N ASN A 84 -8.59 -4.93 8.35
CA ASN A 84 -8.53 -6.24 9.02
C ASN A 84 -9.87 -6.97 8.99
N ALA A 85 -10.97 -6.27 9.29
CA ALA A 85 -12.31 -6.84 9.26
C ALA A 85 -12.68 -7.30 7.85
N PHE A 86 -12.41 -6.48 6.82
CA PHE A 86 -12.61 -6.82 5.42
C PHE A 86 -11.87 -8.11 5.02
N ARG A 87 -10.58 -8.21 5.37
CA ARG A 87 -9.79 -9.42 5.10
C ARG A 87 -10.33 -10.65 5.81
N ALA A 88 -10.70 -10.51 7.10
CA ALA A 88 -11.25 -11.59 7.90
C ALA A 88 -12.56 -12.14 7.29
N GLY A 89 -13.42 -11.25 6.79
CA GLY A 89 -14.67 -11.62 6.12
C GLY A 89 -14.50 -12.46 4.86
N LEU A 90 -13.31 -12.45 4.25
CA LEU A 90 -13.03 -13.21 3.02
C LEU A 90 -12.17 -14.46 3.24
N VAL A 91 -11.66 -14.71 4.46
CA VAL A 91 -10.65 -15.76 4.75
C VAL A 91 -11.01 -17.14 4.20
N GLU A 92 -12.28 -17.54 4.29
CA GLU A 92 -12.77 -18.85 3.86
C GLU A 92 -12.83 -19.00 2.32
N GLN A 93 -12.72 -17.90 1.58
CA GLN A 93 -12.84 -17.84 0.12
C GLN A 93 -11.50 -17.56 -0.59
N LEU A 94 -10.37 -17.65 0.13
CA LEU A 94 -9.07 -17.28 -0.42
C LEU A 94 -8.28 -18.49 -0.91
N ASP A 95 -7.69 -18.36 -2.11
CA ASP A 95 -6.57 -19.19 -2.52
C ASP A 95 -5.33 -18.80 -1.67
N GLN A 96 -5.17 -19.51 -0.57
CA GLN A 96 -4.10 -19.29 0.41
C GLN A 96 -2.71 -19.41 -0.21
N ARG A 97 -2.51 -20.30 -1.19
CA ARG A 97 -1.21 -20.48 -1.85
C ARG A 97 -0.87 -19.27 -2.70
N LYS A 98 -1.82 -18.78 -3.49
CA LYS A 98 -1.62 -17.57 -4.29
C LYS A 98 -1.40 -16.34 -3.42
N LEU A 99 -2.19 -16.18 -2.35
CA LEU A 99 -2.04 -15.07 -1.41
C LEU A 99 -0.65 -15.06 -0.76
N GLN A 100 -0.23 -16.18 -0.16
CA GLN A 100 1.08 -16.29 0.50
C GLN A 100 2.24 -16.01 -0.45
N ARG A 101 2.19 -16.58 -1.67
CA ARG A 101 3.19 -16.30 -2.70
C ARG A 101 3.25 -14.81 -3.04
N CYS A 102 2.11 -14.15 -3.18
CA CYS A 102 2.06 -12.72 -3.47
C CYS A 102 2.63 -11.88 -2.32
N LEU A 103 2.24 -12.17 -1.08
CA LEU A 103 2.76 -11.47 0.11
C LEU A 103 4.27 -11.64 0.27
N ASN A 104 4.78 -12.85 0.04
CA ASN A 104 6.21 -13.13 0.11
C ASN A 104 6.98 -12.37 -0.98
N ASN A 105 6.46 -12.33 -2.20
CA ASN A 105 7.07 -11.56 -3.29
C ASN A 105 7.09 -10.06 -2.98
N MET A 106 6.01 -9.51 -2.41
CA MET A 106 5.96 -8.10 -2.02
C MET A 106 6.96 -7.77 -0.90
N ARG A 107 7.06 -8.62 0.13
CA ARG A 107 8.05 -8.45 1.21
C ARG A 107 9.48 -8.54 0.70
N ALA A 108 9.77 -9.50 -0.18
CA ALA A 108 11.10 -9.64 -0.77
C ALA A 108 11.47 -8.42 -1.63
N SER A 109 10.53 -7.92 -2.45
CA SER A 109 10.75 -6.73 -3.27
C SER A 109 10.99 -5.49 -2.42
N MET A 110 10.21 -5.31 -1.35
CA MET A 110 10.38 -4.20 -0.42
C MET A 110 11.73 -4.27 0.31
N ARG A 111 12.14 -5.46 0.77
CA ARG A 111 13.45 -5.63 1.40
C ARG A 111 14.60 -5.23 0.46
N MET A 112 14.57 -5.70 -0.79
CA MET A 112 15.60 -5.33 -1.77
C MET A 112 15.61 -3.82 -2.04
N ALA A 113 14.43 -3.17 -2.08
CA ALA A 113 14.36 -1.72 -2.24
C ALA A 113 14.96 -0.98 -1.04
N MET A 114 14.71 -1.44 0.19
CA MET A 114 15.30 -0.87 1.41
C MET A 114 16.83 -1.03 1.43
N GLU A 115 17.33 -2.24 1.13
CA GLU A 115 18.77 -2.52 1.04
C GLU A 115 19.45 -1.64 -0.02
N SER A 116 18.76 -1.32 -1.12
CA SER A 116 19.27 -0.42 -2.16
C SER A 116 19.35 1.04 -1.71
N LEU A 117 18.40 1.48 -0.88
CA LEU A 117 18.39 2.84 -0.31
C LEU A 117 19.47 3.01 0.77
N GLU A 118 19.69 1.98 1.59
CA GLU A 118 20.73 1.97 2.63
C GLU A 118 22.14 1.89 2.04
N GLY A 119 22.35 1.05 1.01
CA GLY A 119 23.64 0.91 0.34
C GLY A 119 24.09 2.15 -0.45
N GLY A 120 23.17 3.01 -0.89
CA GLY A 120 23.51 4.28 -1.55
C GLY A 120 23.96 5.38 -0.59
N ALA A 121 23.55 5.33 0.69
CA ALA A 121 23.88 6.34 1.68
C ALA A 121 25.33 6.22 2.21
N GLU A 122 25.96 5.04 2.09
CA GLU A 122 27.35 4.83 2.50
C GLU A 122 28.37 5.32 1.45
N ASP A 123 28.01 5.36 0.17
CA ASP A 123 28.89 5.83 -0.91
C ASP A 123 29.00 7.37 -0.99
N ASP A 124 27.97 8.12 -0.58
CA ASP A 124 27.99 9.59 -0.56
C ASP A 124 28.85 10.17 0.59
N LEU A 125 29.05 9.41 1.67
CA LEU A 125 29.91 9.84 2.79
C LEU A 125 31.41 9.65 2.51
N ASN A 126 31.78 8.76 1.58
CA ASN A 126 33.17 8.49 1.23
C ASN A 126 33.73 9.39 0.12
N THR A 127 32.89 10.12 -0.61
CA THR A 127 33.34 11.05 -1.67
C THR A 127 33.54 12.49 -1.17
N SER A 128 33.18 12.80 0.07
CA SER A 128 33.36 14.13 0.69
C SER A 128 34.75 14.36 1.31
N SER A 129 35.71 13.46 1.09
CA SER A 129 37.06 13.49 1.68
C SER A 129 38.19 13.45 0.63
N ILE A 130 38.13 14.32 -0.40
CA ILE A 130 39.27 14.60 -1.29
C ILE A 130 39.42 16.10 -1.50
#